data_AF-A0A2I0V8L8-F1
#
_entry.id   AF-A0A2I0V8L8-F1
#
_cell.length_a   1.000
_cell.length_b   1.000
_cell.length_c   1.000
_cell.angle_alpha   90.00
_cell.angle_beta   90.00
_cell.angle_gamma   90.00
#
_symmetry.space_group_name_H-M   'P 1'
#
loop_
_entity.id
_entity.type
_entity.pdbx_description
1 polymer ?
#
loop_
_entity_poly.entity_id
_entity_poly.type
_entity_poly.pdbx_seq_one_letter_code
_entity_poly.pdbx_strand_id
1 'polypeptide(L)'
;MNPLQCAFGVTSEKFLGFVVRHHGIEIDPTKIKAILEMKPPRSLTQLRSFQGRLAYLRRFISNLSGRCQPFAVLSKKDSEFYWDDSYQKAFDSIKRYLLSPLVLAAPILGKLLILYTTVSDESLGALLA
;
A
#
# COMPACT_ATOMS: atom_id res chain seq x y z
N MET A 1 14.71 -13.51 -25.26
CA MET A 1 14.06 -13.96 -24.00
C MET A 1 15.09 -14.71 -23.18
N ASN A 2 15.07 -14.57 -21.85
CA ASN A 2 15.86 -15.41 -20.94
C ASN A 2 15.00 -16.60 -20.49
N PRO A 3 15.21 -17.83 -20.99
CA PRO A 3 14.32 -18.96 -20.74
C PRO A 3 14.17 -19.31 -19.25
N LEU A 4 15.20 -19.06 -18.43
CA LEU A 4 15.18 -19.33 -17.00
C LEU A 4 14.31 -18.34 -16.19
N GLN A 5 13.94 -17.22 -16.79
CA GLN A 5 13.04 -16.22 -16.19
C GLN A 5 11.65 -16.26 -16.82
N CYS A 6 11.38 -17.20 -17.72
CA CYS A 6 10.08 -17.36 -18.34
C CYS A 6 9.25 -18.39 -17.57
N ALA A 7 8.02 -18.03 -17.23
CA ALA A 7 7.03 -18.94 -16.69
C ALA A 7 5.90 -19.12 -17.72
N PHE A 8 5.56 -20.37 -18.02
CA PHE A 8 4.51 -20.73 -18.98
C PHE A 8 3.55 -21.74 -18.36
N GLY A 9 2.24 -21.57 -18.59
CA GLY A 9 1.21 -22.51 -18.12
C GLY A 9 1.04 -22.59 -16.60
N VAL A 10 1.57 -21.62 -15.84
CA VAL A 10 1.49 -21.60 -14.37
C VAL A 10 0.18 -20.99 -13.87
N THR A 11 -0.31 -21.47 -12.72
CA THR A 11 -1.54 -20.96 -12.07
C THR A 11 -1.32 -19.73 -11.21
N SER A 12 -0.05 -19.42 -10.91
CA SER A 12 0.39 -18.28 -10.11
C SER A 12 1.81 -17.92 -10.48
N GLU A 13 2.11 -16.62 -10.63
CA GLU A 13 3.46 -16.15 -10.97
C GLU A 13 3.78 -14.80 -10.31
N LYS A 14 5.07 -14.53 -10.06
CA LYS A 14 5.52 -13.21 -9.61
C LYS A 14 5.82 -12.32 -10.82
N PHE A 15 5.12 -11.20 -10.92
CA PHE A 15 5.30 -10.24 -12.02
C PHE A 15 5.32 -8.81 -11.50
N LEU A 16 6.39 -8.07 -11.86
CA LEU A 16 6.61 -6.67 -11.45
C LEU A 16 6.47 -6.42 -9.93
N GLY A 17 6.77 -7.42 -9.11
CA GLY A 17 6.67 -7.37 -7.64
C GLY A 17 5.28 -7.61 -7.07
N PHE A 18 4.36 -8.15 -7.87
CA PHE A 18 3.03 -8.64 -7.47
C PHE A 18 2.90 -10.13 -7.77
N VAL A 19 1.91 -10.79 -7.17
CA VAL A 19 1.55 -12.18 -7.47
C VAL A 19 0.30 -12.16 -8.34
N VAL A 20 0.38 -12.74 -9.53
CA VAL A 20 -0.74 -12.81 -10.48
C VAL A 20 -1.34 -14.21 -10.43
N ARG A 21 -2.65 -14.30 -10.22
CA ARG A 21 -3.42 -15.56 -10.20
C ARG A 21 -4.69 -15.43 -11.04
N HIS A 22 -5.37 -16.56 -11.25
CA HIS A 22 -6.65 -16.60 -11.97
C HIS A 22 -7.74 -15.70 -11.38
N HIS A 23 -7.73 -15.47 -10.06
CA HIS A 23 -8.75 -14.68 -9.36
C HIS A 23 -8.35 -13.21 -9.16
N GLY A 24 -7.15 -12.81 -9.61
CA GLY A 24 -6.69 -11.43 -9.54
C GLY A 24 -5.19 -11.27 -9.24
N ILE A 25 -4.84 -10.05 -8.88
CA ILE A 25 -3.50 -9.62 -8.53
C ILE A 25 -3.45 -9.44 -7.01
N GLU A 26 -2.46 -10.06 -6.38
CA GLU A 26 -2.15 -9.97 -4.97
C GLU A 26 -0.81 -9.24 -4.75
N ILE A 27 -0.63 -8.70 -3.55
CA ILE A 27 0.66 -8.15 -3.15
C ILE A 27 1.63 -9.32 -2.90
N ASP A 28 2.87 -9.21 -3.38
CA ASP A 28 3.92 -10.17 -3.02
C ASP A 28 4.12 -10.16 -1.48
N PRO A 29 3.96 -11.32 -0.78
CA PRO A 29 4.10 -11.40 0.66
C PRO A 29 5.43 -10.83 1.19
N THR A 30 6.50 -10.87 0.38
CA THR A 30 7.79 -10.28 0.75
C THR A 30 7.73 -8.76 0.88
N LYS A 31 6.90 -8.08 0.08
CA LYS A 31 6.70 -6.62 0.16
C LYS A 31 5.90 -6.22 1.40
N ILE A 32 4.88 -7.00 1.75
CA ILE A 32 4.12 -6.81 3.00
C ILE A 32 5.05 -7.06 4.19
N LYS A 33 5.74 -8.21 4.22
CA LYS A 33 6.68 -8.56 5.29
C LYS A 33 7.72 -7.47 5.51
N ALA A 34 8.31 -6.94 4.44
CA ALA A 34 9.29 -5.87 4.52
C ALA A 34 8.74 -4.57 5.14
N ILE A 35 7.42 -4.33 5.10
CA ILE A 35 6.76 -3.21 5.79
C ILE A 35 6.44 -3.59 7.24
N LEU A 36 5.91 -4.80 7.47
CA LEU A 36 5.58 -5.32 8.80
C LEU A 36 6.79 -5.39 9.74
N GLU A 37 7.97 -5.65 9.20
CA GLU A 37 9.22 -5.73 9.97
C GLU A 37 9.89 -4.36 10.16
N MET A 38 9.40 -3.29 9.52
CA MET A 38 9.97 -1.95 9.73
C MET A 38 9.79 -1.52 11.17
N LYS A 39 10.88 -0.99 11.75
CA LYS A 39 10.84 -0.25 13.02
C LYS A 39 10.18 1.12 12.79
N PRO A 40 9.62 1.74 13.85
CA PRO A 40 9.15 3.10 13.78
C PRO A 40 10.23 4.04 13.22
N PRO A 41 9.91 4.89 12.23
CA PRO A 41 10.83 5.86 11.67
C PRO A 41 11.43 6.76 12.75
N ARG A 42 12.75 6.96 12.70
CA ARG A 42 13.51 7.86 13.59
C ARG A 42 14.00 9.12 12.88
N SER A 43 13.66 9.27 11.60
CA SER A 43 14.03 10.43 10.81
C SER A 43 13.08 10.62 9.64
N LEU A 44 13.07 11.84 9.08
CA LEU A 44 12.28 12.16 7.90
C LEU A 44 12.64 11.28 6.68
N THR A 45 13.91 10.92 6.52
CA THR A 45 14.36 9.99 5.47
C THR A 45 13.71 8.61 5.62
N GLN A 46 13.66 8.08 6.85
CA GLN A 46 13.03 6.79 7.14
C GLN A 46 11.50 6.86 6.93
N LEU A 47 10.88 7.97 7.34
CA LEU A 47 9.44 8.19 7.12
C LEU A 47 9.10 8.24 5.63
N ARG A 48 9.89 8.98 4.83
CA ARG A 48 9.73 9.02 3.37
C ARG A 48 9.95 7.65 2.73
N SER A 49 10.90 6.86 3.23
CA SER A 49 11.11 5.48 2.77
C SER A 49 9.87 4.60 3.04
N PHE A 50 9.28 4.71 4.23
CA PHE A 50 8.03 4.03 4.58
C PHE A 50 6.88 4.46 3.66
N GLN A 51 6.65 5.77 3.51
CA GLN A 51 5.61 6.31 2.63
C GLN A 51 5.82 5.88 1.17
N GLY A 52 7.06 5.82 0.67
CA GLY A 52 7.38 5.32 -0.66
C GLY A 52 7.00 3.85 -0.86
N ARG A 53 7.25 3.00 0.14
CA ARG A 53 6.81 1.58 0.12
C ARG A 53 5.29 1.46 0.13
N LEU A 54 4.59 2.30 0.89
CA LEU A 54 3.13 2.35 0.88
C LEU A 54 2.58 2.83 -0.48
N ALA A 55 3.21 3.85 -1.07
CA ALA A 55 2.82 4.38 -2.37
C ALA A 55 2.91 3.32 -3.47
N TYR A 56 3.94 2.45 -3.42
CA TYR A 56 4.05 1.30 -4.32
C TYR A 56 2.85 0.34 -4.20
N LEU A 57 2.30 0.18 -2.99
CA LEU A 57 1.13 -0.65 -2.69
C LEU A 57 -0.20 0.12 -2.74
N ARG A 58 -0.23 1.38 -3.17
CA ARG A 58 -1.39 2.28 -3.05
C ARG A 58 -2.70 1.69 -3.56
N ARG A 59 -2.65 0.94 -4.66
CA ARG A 59 -3.83 0.30 -5.28
C ARG A 59 -4.53 -0.72 -4.38
N PHE A 60 -3.84 -1.24 -3.36
CA PHE A 60 -4.36 -2.21 -2.39
C PHE A 60 -4.74 -1.58 -1.05
N ILE A 61 -4.52 -0.28 -0.88
CA ILE A 61 -4.74 0.44 0.38
C ILE A 61 -5.84 1.46 0.17
N SER A 62 -7.03 1.15 0.68
CA SER A 62 -8.14 2.09 0.67
C SER A 62 -7.79 3.34 1.49
N ASN A 63 -8.03 4.51 0.90
CA ASN A 63 -7.74 5.83 1.46
C ASN A 63 -6.31 5.97 2.02
N LEU A 64 -5.29 5.61 1.24
CA LEU A 64 -3.88 5.75 1.66
C LEU A 64 -3.54 7.19 2.08
N SER A 65 -4.08 8.19 1.40
CA SER A 65 -3.92 9.62 1.74
C SER A 65 -4.37 9.90 3.18
N GLY A 66 -5.60 9.53 3.53
CA GLY A 66 -6.13 9.72 4.89
C GLY A 66 -5.35 8.93 5.94
N ARG A 67 -4.91 7.71 5.62
CA ARG A 67 -4.08 6.91 6.55
C ARG A 67 -2.70 7.51 6.80
N CYS A 68 -2.15 8.20 5.81
CA CYS A 68 -0.85 8.87 5.90
C CYS A 68 -0.95 10.33 6.38
N GLN A 69 -2.16 10.89 6.53
CA GLN A 69 -2.38 12.27 6.96
C GLN A 69 -1.62 12.62 8.25
N PRO A 70 -1.56 11.75 9.30
CA PRO A 70 -0.86 12.11 10.53
C PRO A 70 0.61 12.46 10.28
N PHE A 71 1.25 11.82 9.30
CA PHE A 71 2.65 12.05 8.97
C PHE A 71 2.91 13.32 8.15
N ALA A 72 1.86 14.03 7.71
CA ALA A 72 2.01 15.24 6.91
C ALA A 72 2.74 16.35 7.68
N VAL A 73 2.49 16.44 8.99
CA VAL A 73 3.14 17.43 9.88
C VAL A 73 4.65 17.21 9.95
N LEU A 74 5.09 15.95 10.09
CA LEU A 74 6.51 15.57 10.13
C LEU A 74 7.25 15.82 8.81
N SER A 75 6.52 16.03 7.71
CA SER A 75 7.09 16.26 6.38
C SER A 75 7.26 17.75 6.04
N LYS A 76 6.83 18.67 6.92
CA LYS A 76 6.95 20.11 6.70
C LYS A 76 8.41 20.56 6.77
N LYS A 77 8.71 21.64 6.05
CA LYS A 77 10.04 22.27 6.13
C LYS A 77 10.23 22.81 7.55
N ASP A 78 11.42 22.61 8.10
CA ASP A 78 11.84 23.09 9.44
C ASP A 78 11.08 22.47 10.64
N SER A 79 10.30 21.39 10.44
CA SER A 79 9.69 20.66 11.55
C SER A 79 10.73 19.77 12.25
N GLU A 80 10.80 19.86 13.59
CA GLU A 80 11.53 18.88 14.38
C GLU A 80 10.90 17.49 14.24
N PHE A 81 11.74 16.48 14.02
CA PHE A 81 11.25 15.10 13.91
C PHE A 81 11.04 14.51 15.31
N TYR A 82 9.83 14.65 15.82
CA TYR A 82 9.41 14.06 17.09
C TYR A 82 8.36 12.97 16.85
N TRP A 83 8.66 11.74 17.26
CA TRP A 83 7.78 10.58 17.07
C TRP A 83 6.99 10.29 18.35
N ASP A 84 5.72 10.70 18.37
CA ASP A 84 4.80 10.50 19.48
C ASP A 84 3.87 9.28 19.32
N ASP A 85 3.00 9.07 20.31
CA ASP A 85 2.01 7.99 20.33
C ASP A 85 0.98 8.08 19.20
N SER A 86 0.68 9.28 18.70
CA SER A 86 -0.28 9.46 17.60
C SER A 86 0.30 8.93 16.28
N TYR A 87 1.57 9.21 16.00
CA TYR A 87 2.28 8.67 14.84
C TYR A 87 2.49 7.17 14.96
N GLN A 88 2.77 6.68 16.18
CA GLN A 88 2.88 5.24 16.43
C GLN A 88 1.57 4.51 16.16
N LYS A 89 0.43 5.04 16.65
CA LYS A 89 -0.90 4.49 16.36
C LYS A 89 -1.21 4.45 14.86
N ALA A 90 -0.88 5.53 14.13
CA ALA A 90 -1.06 5.57 12.68
C ALA A 90 -0.20 4.53 11.95
N PHE A 91 1.07 4.40 12.35
CA PHE A 91 2.00 3.41 11.80
C PHE A 91 1.50 1.98 12.02
N ASP A 92 1.10 1.64 13.25
CA ASP A 92 0.60 0.31 13.59
C ASP A 92 -0.76 0.01 12.93
N SER A 93 -1.62 1.03 12.79
CA SER A 93 -2.89 0.90 12.07
C SER A 93 -2.67 0.52 10.60
N ILE A 94 -1.72 1.16 9.91
CA ILE A 94 -1.38 0.82 8.53
C ILE A 94 -0.81 -0.59 8.44
N LYS A 95 0.09 -0.97 9.35
CA LYS A 95 0.66 -2.32 9.38
C LYS A 95 -0.41 -3.39 9.60
N ARG A 96 -1.35 -3.14 10.53
CA ARG A 96 -2.48 -4.04 10.77
C ARG A 96 -3.38 -4.16 9.55
N TYR A 97 -3.64 -3.06 8.84
CA TYR A 97 -4.42 -3.09 7.60
C TYR A 97 -3.77 -4.00 6.54
N LEU A 98 -2.44 -3.98 6.42
CA LEU A 98 -1.70 -4.82 5.48
C LEU A 98 -1.69 -6.32 5.82
N LEU A 99 -2.20 -6.74 6.98
CA LEU A 99 -2.39 -8.15 7.32
C LEU A 99 -3.54 -8.80 6.53
N SER A 100 -4.46 -7.99 6.01
CA SER A 100 -5.57 -8.44 5.17
C SER A 100 -5.59 -7.62 3.88
N PRO A 101 -4.63 -7.85 2.96
CA PRO A 101 -4.55 -7.10 1.72
C PRO A 101 -5.72 -7.46 0.80
N LEU A 102 -6.21 -6.47 0.06
CA LEU A 102 -7.21 -6.70 -0.99
C LEU A 102 -6.60 -7.51 -2.14
N VAL A 103 -7.45 -8.28 -2.84
CA VAL A 103 -7.12 -8.82 -4.16
C VAL A 103 -7.72 -7.90 -5.22
N LEU A 104 -6.92 -7.52 -6.22
CA LEU A 104 -7.40 -6.71 -7.33
C LEU A 104 -7.78 -7.59 -8.51
N ALA A 105 -9.05 -7.57 -8.88
CA ALA A 105 -9.51 -8.20 -10.11
C ALA A 105 -9.25 -7.28 -11.33
N ALA A 106 -9.01 -7.90 -12.49
CA ALA A 106 -9.00 -7.15 -13.74
C ALA A 106 -10.45 -6.71 -14.07
N PRO A 107 -10.66 -5.48 -14.56
CA PRO A 107 -11.98 -5.05 -15.02
C PRO A 107 -12.42 -5.93 -16.19
N ILE A 108 -13.68 -6.38 -16.15
CA ILE A 108 -14.25 -7.22 -17.20
C ILE A 108 -15.13 -6.34 -18.08
N LEU A 109 -14.84 -6.32 -19.38
CA LEU A 109 -15.62 -5.56 -20.35
C LEU A 109 -17.10 -5.94 -20.26
N GLY A 110 -17.98 -4.94 -20.21
CA GLY A 110 -19.43 -5.13 -20.09
C GLY A 110 -19.95 -5.42 -18.68
N LYS A 111 -19.08 -5.60 -17.67
CA LYS A 111 -19.51 -5.62 -16.26
C LYS A 111 -19.56 -4.21 -15.70
N LEU A 112 -20.58 -3.95 -14.89
CA LEU A 112 -20.70 -2.68 -14.16
C LEU A 112 -19.57 -2.58 -13.14
N LEU A 113 -18.88 -1.44 -13.14
CA LEU A 113 -17.93 -1.07 -12.10
C LEU A 113 -18.60 -0.07 -11.16
N ILE A 114 -18.41 -0.27 -9.85
CA ILE A 114 -18.97 0.59 -8.80
C ILE A 114 -17.84 1.40 -8.18
N LEU A 115 -17.97 2.72 -8.21
CA LEU A 115 -17.04 3.65 -7.57
C LEU A 115 -17.56 4.05 -6.19
N TYR A 116 -16.88 3.60 -5.15
CA TYR A 116 -17.08 4.07 -3.78
C TYR A 116 -16.15 5.26 -3.53
N THR A 117 -16.70 6.36 -3.03
CA THR A 117 -15.92 7.54 -2.65
C THR A 117 -16.15 7.88 -1.20
N THR A 118 -15.10 8.37 -0.54
CA THR A 118 -15.17 8.88 0.82
C THR A 118 -14.44 10.21 0.89
N VAL A 119 -15.04 11.18 1.58
CA VAL A 119 -14.47 12.52 1.77
C VAL A 119 -14.36 12.78 3.26
N SER A 120 -13.26 13.41 3.66
CA SER A 120 -13.00 13.96 4.98
C SER A 120 -12.34 15.31 4.79
N ASP A 121 -12.28 16.13 5.85
CA ASP A 121 -11.71 17.48 5.81
C ASP A 121 -10.27 17.52 5.25
N GLU A 122 -9.52 16.43 5.41
CA GLU A 122 -8.10 16.37 5.06
C GLU A 122 -7.77 15.33 3.97
N SER A 123 -8.75 14.53 3.52
CA SER A 123 -8.49 13.47 2.54
C SER A 123 -9.70 13.05 1.70
N LEU A 124 -9.42 12.69 0.45
CA LEU A 124 -10.33 12.00 -0.48
C LEU A 124 -9.84 10.56 -0.69
N GLY A 125 -10.75 9.61 -0.50
CA GLY A 125 -10.55 8.20 -0.78
C GLY A 125 -11.50 7.72 -1.89
N ALA A 126 -11.04 6.76 -2.69
CA ALA A 126 -11.87 6.09 -3.67
C ALA A 126 -11.47 4.61 -3.80
N LEU A 127 -12.46 3.76 -4.04
CA LEU A 127 -12.31 2.33 -4.35
C LEU A 127 -13.20 2.01 -5.54
N LEU A 128 -12.64 1.37 -6.57
CA LEU A 128 -13.36 0.85 -7.72
C LEU A 128 -13.52 -0.67 -7.54
N ALA A 129 -14.76 -1.15 -7.62
CA ALA A 129 -15.12 -2.57 -7.46
C ALA A 129 -15.89 -3.09 -8.68
#